data_AF-A0A6H5HDL6-F1
#
_entry.id   AF-A0A6H5HDL6-F1
#
_cell.length_a   1.000
_cell.length_b   1.000
_cell.length_c   1.000
_cell.angle_alpha   90.00
_cell.angle_beta   90.00
_cell.angle_gamma   90.00
#
_symmetry.space_group_name_H-M   'P 1'
#
loop_
_entity.id
_entity.type
_entity.pdbx_description
1 polymer ?
#
loop_
_entity_poly.entity_id
_entity_poly.type
_entity_poly.pdbx_seq_one_letter_code
_entity_poly.pdbx_strand_id
1 'polypeptide(L)'
;MLQKQSEDIATEKRKTMESLKEELGLKVLKEEEKELDRLQTTTSGLLNEMNILKSEATIKKSELDLATKDLNRREEELVQMKVDLDNLKKNIQLREEDTMYLKQKLKELAEEDESADLQRKFAEDSAILQTSIQAQKKEHATLRLEIKHLRIAQEKRELIENGDELQAKIEKTEKEILAMENTLRLLNCTNENYKSNLETIELHGKPSHSVAIWKLLKQILAVNTKKGYFIIEIGSLNLQSSRNRQQALSHISQLFRRNQKRSLYSLGSDRDVDQFKGSDISISPSVVNLDPTLLIPGERKRAFQGYSSKFSK
;
A
#
# COMPACT_ATOMS: atom_id res chain seq x y z
N MET A 1 101.65 4.42 -146.06
CA MET A 1 100.63 3.50 -145.52
C MET A 1 100.73 3.30 -144.01
N LEU A 2 101.92 3.09 -143.44
CA LEU A 2 102.12 2.88 -141.99
C LEU A 2 101.75 4.08 -141.10
N GLN A 3 101.93 5.32 -141.57
CA GLN A 3 101.66 6.53 -140.78
C GLN A 3 100.15 6.78 -140.57
N LYS A 4 99.33 6.51 -141.60
CA LYS A 4 97.87 6.61 -141.57
C LYS A 4 97.24 5.57 -140.62
N GLN A 5 97.80 4.35 -140.58
CA GLN A 5 97.40 3.31 -139.62
C GLN A 5 97.68 3.69 -138.16
N SER A 6 98.75 4.44 -137.87
CA SER A 6 99.05 4.86 -136.48
C SER A 6 98.14 5.98 -135.97
N GLU A 7 97.73 6.90 -136.85
CA GLU A 7 96.76 7.96 -136.53
C GLU A 7 95.35 7.41 -136.37
N ASP A 8 94.95 6.44 -137.20
CA ASP A 8 93.68 5.73 -137.06
C ASP A 8 93.61 4.96 -135.72
N ILE A 9 94.68 4.27 -135.32
CA ILE A 9 94.75 3.59 -134.00
C ILE A 9 94.74 4.57 -132.83
N ALA A 10 95.43 5.72 -132.94
CA ALA A 10 95.47 6.72 -131.87
C ALA A 10 94.12 7.44 -131.71
N THR A 11 93.41 7.72 -132.80
CA THR A 11 92.07 8.32 -132.78
C THR A 11 91.02 7.32 -132.29
N GLU A 12 91.13 6.04 -132.64
CA GLU A 12 90.29 4.97 -132.12
C GLU A 12 90.53 4.72 -130.62
N LYS A 13 91.80 4.76 -130.16
CA LYS A 13 92.15 4.73 -128.73
C LYS A 13 91.60 5.92 -127.96
N ARG A 14 91.61 7.13 -128.53
CA ARG A 14 91.02 8.32 -127.90
C ARG A 14 89.52 8.19 -127.75
N LYS A 15 88.83 7.80 -128.83
CA LYS A 15 87.37 7.59 -128.83
C LYS A 15 86.95 6.49 -127.86
N THR A 16 87.68 5.37 -127.80
CA THR A 16 87.40 4.28 -126.86
C THR A 16 87.66 4.70 -125.42
N MET A 17 88.72 5.47 -125.14
CA MET A 17 89.01 5.99 -123.81
C MET A 17 87.99 7.04 -123.35
N GLU A 18 87.55 7.94 -124.24
CA GLU A 18 86.48 8.90 -123.96
C GLU A 18 85.14 8.20 -123.72
N SER A 19 84.79 7.20 -124.54
CA SER A 19 83.60 6.38 -124.34
C SER A 19 83.63 5.61 -123.01
N LEU A 20 84.79 5.02 -122.64
CA LEU A 20 84.98 4.35 -121.35
C LEU A 20 84.84 5.32 -120.18
N LYS A 21 85.38 6.54 -120.31
CA LYS A 21 85.29 7.58 -119.28
C LYS A 21 83.85 8.06 -119.09
N GLU A 22 83.11 8.25 -120.18
CA GLU A 22 81.68 8.56 -120.13
C GLU A 22 80.87 7.41 -119.52
N GLU A 23 81.15 6.16 -119.90
CA GLU A 23 80.46 4.99 -119.35
C GLU A 23 80.73 4.81 -117.85
N LEU A 24 81.99 4.98 -117.41
CA LEU A 24 82.36 4.96 -115.99
C LEU A 24 81.71 6.12 -115.21
N GLY A 25 81.72 7.33 -115.77
CA GLY A 25 81.05 8.49 -115.17
C GLY A 25 79.54 8.25 -114.99
N LEU A 26 78.89 7.70 -116.01
CA LEU A 26 77.48 7.32 -115.95
C LEU A 26 77.21 6.20 -114.93
N LYS A 27 78.10 5.21 -114.80
CA LYS A 27 77.97 4.14 -113.79
C LYS A 27 78.12 4.67 -112.37
N VAL A 28 79.10 5.54 -112.13
CA VAL A 28 79.31 6.16 -110.81
C VAL A 28 78.10 7.01 -110.44
N LEU A 29 77.64 7.89 -111.33
CA LEU A 29 76.46 8.73 -111.09
C LEU A 29 75.20 7.89 -110.79
N LYS A 30 74.98 6.79 -111.53
CA LYS A 30 73.85 5.89 -111.27
C LYS A 30 73.95 5.17 -109.93
N GLU A 31 75.15 4.82 -109.48
CA GLU A 31 75.33 4.14 -108.19
C GLU A 31 75.21 5.13 -107.02
N GLU A 32 75.70 6.36 -107.18
CA GLU A 32 75.50 7.45 -106.22
C GLU A 32 74.01 7.83 -106.10
N GLU A 33 73.27 7.88 -107.22
CA GLU A 33 71.82 8.14 -107.22
C GLU A 33 71.05 7.06 -106.45
N LYS A 34 71.36 5.77 -106.67
CA LYS A 34 70.76 4.68 -105.89
C LYS A 34 71.10 4.76 -104.41
N GLU A 35 72.34 5.11 -104.07
CA GLU A 35 72.75 5.23 -102.67
C GLU A 35 72.09 6.44 -102.01
N LEU A 36 71.89 7.54 -102.74
CA LEU A 36 71.11 8.68 -102.30
C LEU A 36 69.65 8.28 -102.03
N ASP A 37 69.02 7.49 -102.91
CA ASP A 37 67.66 6.98 -102.71
C ASP A 37 67.57 6.07 -101.47
N ARG A 38 68.57 5.21 -101.24
CA ARG A 38 68.66 4.37 -100.02
C ARG A 38 68.83 5.22 -98.76
N LEU A 39 69.68 6.24 -98.80
CA LEU A 39 69.86 7.16 -97.69
C LEU A 39 68.60 7.98 -97.42
N GLN A 40 67.90 8.41 -98.47
CA GLN A 40 66.66 9.17 -98.35
C GLN A 40 65.53 8.32 -97.77
N THR A 41 65.41 7.06 -98.20
CA THR A 41 64.41 6.11 -97.66
C THR A 41 64.69 5.75 -96.20
N THR A 42 65.95 5.47 -95.85
CA THR A 42 66.35 5.20 -94.45
C THR A 42 66.16 6.42 -93.55
N THR A 43 66.56 7.61 -94.00
CA THR A 43 66.36 8.87 -93.24
C THR A 43 64.88 9.14 -93.00
N SER A 44 64.03 8.92 -94.00
CA SER A 44 62.57 9.07 -93.86
C SER A 44 61.97 8.04 -92.89
N GLY A 45 62.47 6.79 -92.92
CA GLY A 45 62.07 5.75 -91.96
C GLY A 45 62.42 6.10 -90.51
N LEU A 46 63.67 6.52 -90.27
CA LEU A 46 64.12 6.95 -88.94
C LEU A 46 63.35 8.18 -88.44
N LEU A 47 63.02 9.12 -89.32
CA LEU A 47 62.20 10.29 -88.96
C LEU A 47 60.80 9.87 -88.48
N ASN A 48 60.19 8.88 -89.14
CA ASN A 48 58.89 8.35 -88.74
C ASN A 48 58.97 7.63 -87.38
N GLU A 49 59.96 6.78 -87.17
CA GLU A 49 60.19 6.11 -85.88
C GLU A 49 60.42 7.13 -84.75
N MET A 50 61.22 8.16 -84.99
CA MET A 50 61.45 9.25 -84.03
C MET A 50 60.14 9.96 -83.66
N ASN A 51 59.26 10.21 -84.63
CA ASN A 51 57.96 10.85 -84.38
C ASN A 51 57.03 9.93 -83.56
N ILE A 52 57.01 8.63 -83.84
CA ILE A 52 56.26 7.63 -83.05
C ILE A 52 56.76 7.62 -81.62
N LEU A 53 58.07 7.46 -81.40
CA LEU A 53 58.68 7.44 -80.06
C LEU A 53 58.41 8.73 -79.28
N LYS A 54 58.43 9.89 -79.96
CA LYS A 54 58.08 11.17 -79.35
C LYS A 54 56.63 11.19 -78.88
N SER A 55 55.70 10.67 -79.69
CA SER A 55 54.29 10.56 -79.31
C SER A 55 54.08 9.61 -78.12
N GLU A 56 54.74 8.46 -78.12
CA GLU A 56 54.71 7.49 -77.01
C GLU A 56 55.27 8.09 -75.72
N ALA A 57 56.39 8.82 -75.81
CA ALA A 57 56.98 9.51 -74.66
C ALA A 57 56.03 10.56 -74.08
N THR A 58 55.27 11.28 -74.93
CA THR A 58 54.27 12.25 -74.43
C THR A 58 53.08 11.56 -73.75
N ILE A 59 52.62 10.41 -74.26
CA ILE A 59 51.55 9.62 -73.64
C ILE A 59 52.03 9.03 -72.31
N LYS A 60 53.23 8.46 -72.26
CA LYS A 60 53.79 7.92 -71.01
C LYS A 60 54.00 9.00 -69.96
N LYS A 61 54.35 10.22 -70.36
CA LYS A 61 54.44 11.35 -69.44
C LYS A 61 53.07 11.73 -68.86
N SER A 62 52.02 11.77 -69.67
CA SER A 62 50.67 12.08 -69.17
C SER A 62 50.11 10.97 -68.26
N GLU A 63 50.36 9.70 -68.59
CA GLU A 63 50.04 8.56 -67.72
C GLU A 63 50.74 8.67 -66.35
N LEU A 64 52.02 9.04 -66.34
CA LEU A 64 52.79 9.24 -65.12
C LEU A 64 52.24 10.41 -64.27
N ASP A 65 51.86 11.51 -64.91
CA ASP A 65 51.27 12.67 -64.22
C ASP A 65 49.93 12.30 -63.56
N LEU A 66 49.10 11.48 -64.22
CA LEU A 66 47.85 10.97 -63.66
C LEU A 66 48.11 10.03 -62.48
N ALA A 67 49.03 9.08 -62.62
CA ALA A 67 49.40 8.16 -61.54
C ALA A 67 49.94 8.91 -60.31
N THR A 68 50.71 9.97 -60.53
CA THR A 68 51.24 10.81 -59.44
C THR A 68 50.12 11.55 -58.70
N LYS A 69 49.13 12.08 -59.42
CA LYS A 69 47.95 12.71 -58.80
C LYS A 69 47.12 11.71 -57.99
N ASP A 70 46.90 10.51 -58.53
CA ASP A 70 46.17 9.45 -57.82
C ASP A 70 46.90 8.97 -56.56
N LEU A 71 48.24 8.89 -56.62
CA LEU A 71 49.06 8.55 -55.46
C LEU A 71 48.90 9.60 -54.35
N ASN A 72 49.06 10.88 -54.69
CA ASN A 72 48.90 11.97 -53.72
C ASN A 72 47.51 11.97 -53.09
N ARG A 73 46.46 11.73 -53.88
CA ARG A 73 45.08 11.64 -53.37
C ARG A 73 44.93 10.51 -52.35
N ARG A 74 45.51 9.33 -52.61
CA ARG A 74 45.49 8.21 -51.67
C ARG A 74 46.31 8.47 -50.41
N GLU A 75 47.41 9.21 -50.52
CA GLU A 75 48.21 9.62 -49.37
C GLU A 75 47.42 10.57 -48.46
N GLU A 76 46.68 11.52 -49.04
CA GLU A 76 45.76 12.41 -48.30
C GLU A 76 44.64 11.60 -47.59
N GLU A 77 43.99 10.67 -48.31
CA GLU A 77 42.97 9.77 -47.74
C GLU A 77 43.55 8.94 -46.57
N LEU A 78 44.79 8.43 -46.70
CA LEU A 78 45.48 7.69 -45.64
C LEU A 78 45.79 8.54 -44.42
N VAL A 79 46.21 9.79 -44.63
CA VAL A 79 46.45 10.74 -43.53
C VAL A 79 45.15 11.02 -42.79
N GLN A 80 44.05 11.25 -43.50
CA GLN A 80 42.75 11.50 -42.89
C GLN A 80 42.27 10.27 -42.09
N MET A 81 42.36 9.07 -42.65
CA MET A 81 42.00 7.84 -41.94
C MET A 81 42.81 7.62 -40.66
N LYS A 82 44.10 7.98 -40.64
CA LYS A 82 44.92 7.90 -39.43
C LYS A 82 44.41 8.84 -38.33
N VAL A 83 44.04 10.07 -38.69
CA VAL A 83 43.46 11.03 -37.74
C VAL A 83 42.15 10.52 -37.17
N ASP A 84 41.26 9.99 -38.02
CA ASP A 84 39.97 9.44 -37.59
C ASP A 84 40.15 8.23 -36.66
N LEU A 85 41.12 7.35 -36.96
CA LEU A 85 41.46 6.20 -36.14
C LEU A 85 41.98 6.60 -34.76
N ASP A 86 42.81 7.64 -34.67
CA ASP A 86 43.29 8.15 -33.38
C ASP A 86 42.17 8.82 -32.57
N ASN A 87 41.25 9.51 -33.23
CA ASN A 87 40.06 10.08 -32.57
C ASN A 87 39.14 8.97 -32.02
N LEU A 88 38.90 7.92 -32.80
CA LEU A 88 38.11 6.76 -32.37
C LEU A 88 38.77 6.05 -31.18
N LYS A 89 40.10 5.87 -31.19
CA LYS A 89 40.83 5.30 -30.05
C LYS A 89 40.63 6.12 -28.77
N LYS A 90 40.76 7.44 -28.84
CA LYS A 90 40.52 8.34 -27.69
C LYS A 90 39.08 8.22 -27.18
N ASN A 91 38.09 8.17 -28.08
CA ASN A 91 36.69 8.00 -27.70
C ASN A 91 36.43 6.65 -27.02
N ILE A 92 37.04 5.57 -27.51
CA ILE A 92 36.93 4.24 -26.89
C ILE A 92 37.51 4.27 -25.47
N GLN A 93 38.70 4.85 -25.28
CA GLN A 93 39.32 4.97 -23.95
C GLN A 93 38.42 5.73 -22.96
N LEU A 94 37.85 6.87 -23.36
CA LEU A 94 36.92 7.62 -22.51
C LEU A 94 35.67 6.79 -22.14
N ARG A 95 35.13 6.03 -23.09
CA ARG A 95 33.97 5.16 -22.84
C ARG A 95 34.29 3.98 -21.91
N GLU A 96 35.50 3.44 -21.99
CA GLU A 96 35.98 2.39 -21.08
C GLU A 96 36.08 2.92 -19.64
N GLU A 97 36.61 4.13 -19.46
CA GLU A 97 36.67 4.83 -18.17
C GLU A 97 35.26 5.09 -17.60
N ASP A 98 34.34 5.63 -18.39
CA ASP A 98 32.93 5.83 -18.00
C ASP A 98 32.28 4.51 -17.55
N THR A 99 32.50 3.43 -18.32
CA THR A 99 31.91 2.12 -18.04
C THR A 99 32.46 1.53 -16.74
N MET A 100 33.75 1.72 -16.47
CA MET A 100 34.39 1.28 -15.23
C MET A 100 33.82 2.04 -14.03
N TYR A 101 33.69 3.37 -14.13
CA TYR A 101 33.08 4.19 -13.08
C TYR A 101 31.63 3.79 -12.79
N LEU A 102 30.81 3.59 -13.83
CA LEU A 102 29.43 3.15 -13.66
C LEU A 102 29.32 1.76 -13.03
N LYS A 103 30.21 0.82 -13.40
CA LYS A 103 30.27 -0.51 -12.78
C LYS A 103 30.61 -0.43 -11.30
N GLN A 104 31.56 0.43 -10.92
CA GLN A 104 31.90 0.64 -9.51
C GLN A 104 30.72 1.21 -8.74
N LYS A 105 30.07 2.26 -9.27
CA LYS A 105 28.92 2.88 -8.62
C LYS A 105 27.73 1.93 -8.47
N LEU A 106 27.50 1.06 -9.46
CA LEU A 106 26.47 0.04 -9.39
C LEU A 106 26.78 -1.00 -8.29
N LYS A 107 28.06 -1.34 -8.10
CA LYS A 107 28.50 -2.21 -7.01
C LYS A 107 28.30 -1.56 -5.64
N GLU A 108 28.65 -0.29 -5.49
CA GLU A 108 28.42 0.49 -4.25
C GLU A 108 26.93 0.53 -3.90
N LEU A 109 26.06 0.85 -4.87
CA LEU A 109 24.61 0.85 -4.65
C LEU A 109 24.03 -0.53 -4.33
N ALA A 110 24.63 -1.61 -4.85
CA ALA A 110 24.21 -2.97 -4.52
C ALA A 110 24.68 -3.41 -3.12
N GLU A 111 25.81 -2.89 -2.64
CA GLU A 111 26.29 -3.09 -1.27
C GLU A 111 25.51 -2.22 -0.27
N GLU A 112 25.06 -1.04 -0.69
CA GLU A 112 24.14 -0.15 0.05
C GLU A 112 22.67 -0.61 0.01
N ASP A 113 22.37 -1.85 -0.36
CA ASP A 113 21.02 -2.39 -0.31
C ASP A 113 20.57 -2.60 1.15
N GLU A 114 20.27 -1.49 1.82
CA GLU A 114 19.68 -1.38 3.16
C GLU A 114 18.32 -2.11 3.25
N SER A 115 17.76 -2.56 2.12
CA SER A 115 16.49 -3.28 2.09
C SER A 115 16.56 -4.61 2.84
N ALA A 116 17.71 -5.30 2.80
CA ALA A 116 17.89 -6.55 3.55
C ALA A 116 17.94 -6.32 5.06
N ASP A 117 18.65 -5.27 5.50
CA ASP A 117 18.72 -4.89 6.91
C ASP A 117 17.40 -4.34 7.44
N LEU A 118 16.69 -3.55 6.63
CA LEU A 118 15.34 -3.08 6.93
C LEU A 118 14.35 -4.25 7.01
N GLN A 119 14.38 -5.19 6.06
CA GLN A 119 13.53 -6.39 6.10
C GLN A 119 13.81 -7.24 7.34
N ARG A 120 15.08 -7.39 7.73
CA ARG A 120 15.46 -8.10 8.95
C ARG A 120 14.91 -7.42 10.20
N LYS A 121 15.05 -6.10 10.32
CA LYS A 121 14.48 -5.32 11.43
C LYS A 121 12.96 -5.43 11.48
N PHE A 122 12.28 -5.32 10.34
CA PHE A 122 10.83 -5.51 10.27
C PHE A 122 10.39 -6.91 10.71
N ALA A 123 11.14 -7.95 10.34
CA ALA A 123 10.84 -9.32 10.78
C ALA A 123 11.01 -9.49 12.29
N GLU A 124 12.04 -8.88 12.87
CA GLU A 124 12.30 -8.89 14.31
C GLU A 124 11.22 -8.15 15.11
N ASP A 125 10.86 -6.93 14.69
CA ASP A 125 9.80 -6.13 15.32
C ASP A 125 8.44 -6.84 15.26
N SER A 126 8.14 -7.49 14.13
CA SER A 126 6.92 -8.28 13.96
C SER A 126 6.85 -9.47 14.93
N ALA A 127 7.97 -10.18 15.13
CA ALA A 127 8.06 -11.29 16.07
C ALA A 127 7.90 -10.83 17.53
N ILE A 128 8.50 -9.70 17.90
CA ILE A 128 8.35 -9.10 19.22
C ILE A 128 6.89 -8.72 19.48
N LEU A 129 6.25 -8.06 18.52
CA LEU A 129 4.85 -7.64 18.64
C LEU A 129 3.91 -8.84 18.79
N GLN A 130 4.13 -9.90 18.01
CA GLN A 130 3.33 -11.12 18.09
C GLN A 130 3.45 -11.79 19.47
N THR A 131 4.66 -11.81 20.04
CA THR A 131 4.91 -12.35 21.38
C THR A 131 4.20 -11.52 22.46
N SER A 132 4.26 -10.19 22.36
CA SER A 132 3.57 -9.27 23.27
C SER A 132 2.04 -9.45 23.23
N ILE A 133 1.46 -9.57 22.03
CA ILE A 133 0.02 -9.83 21.86
C ILE A 133 -0.38 -11.16 22.50
N GLN A 134 0.43 -12.21 22.37
CA GLN A 134 0.13 -13.50 23.00
C GLN A 134 0.22 -13.42 24.54
N ALA A 135 1.18 -12.67 25.08
CA ALA A 135 1.30 -12.45 26.52
C ALA A 135 0.08 -11.70 27.07
N GLN A 136 -0.33 -10.60 26.42
CA GLN A 136 -1.52 -9.84 26.81
C GLN A 136 -2.80 -10.68 26.74
N LYS A 137 -2.95 -11.53 25.71
CA LYS A 137 -4.10 -12.45 25.62
C LYS A 137 -4.19 -13.40 26.81
N LYS A 138 -3.05 -13.93 27.28
CA LYS A 138 -3.01 -14.79 28.47
C LYS A 138 -3.37 -14.01 29.73
N GLU A 139 -2.83 -12.82 29.90
CA GLU A 139 -3.13 -11.93 31.03
C GLU A 139 -4.63 -11.56 31.08
N HIS A 140 -5.22 -11.16 29.95
CA HIS A 140 -6.64 -10.87 29.87
C HIS A 140 -7.52 -12.08 30.22
N ALA A 141 -7.11 -13.29 29.87
CA ALA A 141 -7.84 -14.50 30.25
C ALA A 141 -7.80 -14.72 31.77
N THR A 142 -6.65 -14.52 32.40
CA THR A 142 -6.50 -14.61 33.86
C THR A 142 -7.32 -13.55 34.57
N LEU A 143 -7.24 -12.28 34.15
CA LEU A 143 -8.03 -11.18 34.73
C LEU A 143 -9.54 -11.43 34.60
N ARG A 144 -10.01 -12.00 33.48
CA ARG A 144 -11.43 -12.37 33.32
C ARG A 144 -11.87 -13.41 34.36
N LEU A 145 -11.02 -14.38 34.69
CA LEU A 145 -11.32 -15.37 35.72
C LEU A 145 -11.32 -14.73 37.12
N GLU A 146 -10.35 -13.88 37.42
CA GLU A 146 -10.27 -13.16 38.70
C GLU A 146 -11.49 -12.26 38.92
N ILE A 147 -11.92 -11.50 37.90
CA ILE A 147 -13.13 -10.69 37.96
C ILE A 147 -14.36 -11.57 38.25
N LYS A 148 -14.46 -12.74 37.62
CA LYS A 148 -15.56 -13.68 37.89
C LYS A 148 -15.54 -14.17 39.34
N HIS A 149 -14.37 -14.52 39.88
CA HIS A 149 -14.25 -14.94 41.27
C HIS A 149 -14.58 -13.81 42.25
N LEU A 150 -14.15 -12.58 41.97
CA LEU A 150 -14.49 -11.42 42.77
C LEU A 150 -16.00 -11.16 42.80
N ARG A 151 -16.69 -11.27 41.66
CA ARG A 151 -18.16 -11.14 41.60
C ARG A 151 -18.85 -12.21 42.44
N ILE A 152 -18.43 -13.47 42.34
CA ILE A 152 -18.98 -14.55 43.17
C ILE A 152 -18.75 -14.28 44.66
N ALA A 153 -17.57 -13.78 45.02
CA ALA A 153 -17.26 -13.43 46.42
C ALA A 153 -18.11 -12.26 46.93
N GLN A 154 -18.36 -11.24 46.09
CA GLN A 154 -19.24 -10.12 46.39
C GLN A 154 -20.69 -10.58 46.60
N GLU A 155 -21.24 -11.37 45.66
CA GLU A 155 -22.59 -11.93 45.78
C GLU A 155 -22.75 -12.77 47.05
N LYS A 156 -21.74 -13.59 47.38
CA LYS A 156 -21.74 -14.39 48.62
C LYS A 156 -21.80 -13.50 49.87
N ARG A 157 -21.06 -12.39 49.88
CA ARG A 157 -21.06 -11.44 51.00
C ARG A 157 -22.42 -10.75 51.15
N GLU A 158 -23.00 -10.29 50.05
CA GLU A 158 -24.32 -9.67 50.05
C GLU A 158 -25.41 -10.63 50.58
N LEU A 159 -25.32 -11.91 50.22
CA LEU A 159 -26.24 -12.93 50.75
C LEU A 159 -26.09 -13.12 52.26
N ILE A 160 -24.87 -13.05 52.80
CA ILE A 160 -24.63 -13.12 54.25
C ILE A 160 -25.21 -11.89 54.95
N GLU A 161 -24.91 -10.68 54.45
CA GLU A 161 -25.45 -9.43 55.02
C GLU A 161 -26.99 -9.42 55.02
N ASN A 162 -27.62 -9.85 53.91
CA ASN A 162 -29.06 -10.03 53.84
C ASN A 162 -29.59 -11.09 54.83
N GLY A 163 -28.85 -12.18 55.03
CA GLY A 163 -29.16 -13.21 56.02
C GLY A 163 -29.16 -12.67 57.44
N ASP A 164 -28.12 -11.90 57.80
CA ASP A 164 -27.99 -11.27 59.11
C ASP A 164 -29.12 -10.25 59.37
N GLU A 165 -29.49 -9.45 58.35
CA GLU A 165 -30.63 -8.53 58.46
C GLU A 165 -31.96 -9.25 58.69
N LEU A 166 -32.19 -10.38 58.00
CA LEU A 166 -33.38 -11.19 58.19
C LEU A 166 -33.40 -11.82 59.58
N GLN A 167 -32.25 -12.31 60.06
CA GLN A 167 -32.12 -12.84 61.41
C GLN A 167 -32.46 -11.78 62.48
N ALA A 168 -31.96 -10.56 62.33
CA ALA A 168 -32.30 -9.45 63.23
C ALA A 168 -33.81 -9.12 63.22
N LYS A 169 -34.47 -9.21 62.06
CA LYS A 169 -35.92 -9.04 61.95
C LYS A 169 -36.68 -10.17 62.64
N ILE A 170 -36.24 -11.42 62.48
CA ILE A 170 -36.82 -12.59 63.16
C ILE A 170 -36.76 -12.38 64.67
N GLU A 171 -35.59 -12.06 65.23
CA GLU A 171 -35.43 -11.85 66.67
C GLU A 171 -36.31 -10.71 67.20
N LYS A 172 -36.48 -9.64 66.42
CA LYS A 172 -37.39 -8.55 66.78
C LYS A 172 -38.84 -9.04 66.83
N THR A 173 -39.28 -9.76 65.81
CA THR A 173 -40.64 -10.33 65.75
C THR A 173 -40.87 -11.35 66.86
N GLU A 174 -39.88 -12.17 67.21
CA GLU A 174 -39.96 -13.09 68.35
C GLU A 174 -40.17 -12.36 69.67
N LYS A 175 -39.44 -11.26 69.91
CA LYS A 175 -39.64 -10.40 71.09
C LYS A 175 -41.04 -9.76 71.12
N GLU A 176 -41.55 -9.33 69.97
CA GLU A 176 -42.91 -8.79 69.85
C GLU A 176 -43.97 -9.85 70.16
N ILE A 177 -43.80 -11.09 69.67
CA ILE A 177 -44.68 -12.23 69.99
C ILE A 177 -44.65 -12.52 71.50
N LEU A 178 -43.48 -12.61 72.12
CA LEU A 178 -43.35 -12.83 73.56
C LEU A 178 -44.03 -11.72 74.38
N ALA A 179 -43.93 -10.46 73.94
CA ALA A 179 -44.64 -9.35 74.56
C ALA A 179 -46.17 -9.50 74.41
N MET A 180 -46.65 -9.90 73.23
CA MET A 180 -48.07 -10.20 73.00
C MET A 180 -48.56 -11.36 73.86
N GLU A 181 -47.79 -12.44 73.99
CA GLU A 181 -48.13 -13.57 74.86
C GLU A 181 -48.21 -13.17 76.33
N ASN A 182 -47.27 -12.35 76.81
CA ASN A 182 -47.30 -11.83 78.17
C ASN A 182 -48.51 -10.93 78.45
N THR A 183 -48.84 -10.04 77.50
CA THR A 183 -50.04 -9.19 77.62
C THR A 183 -51.32 -10.02 77.60
N LEU A 184 -51.41 -11.04 76.73
CA LEU A 184 -52.53 -11.97 76.69
C LEU A 184 -52.67 -12.77 77.99
N ARG A 185 -51.55 -13.26 78.55
CA ARG A 185 -51.54 -13.97 79.83
C ARG A 185 -52.03 -13.09 80.97
N LEU A 186 -51.53 -11.86 81.08
CA LEU A 186 -51.98 -10.89 82.08
C LEU A 186 -53.47 -10.59 81.94
N LEU A 187 -53.96 -10.37 80.71
CA LEU A 187 -55.37 -10.12 80.43
C LEU A 187 -56.26 -11.31 80.81
N ASN A 188 -55.81 -12.54 80.55
CA ASN A 188 -56.54 -13.73 80.96
C ASN A 188 -56.57 -13.87 82.49
N CYS A 189 -55.44 -13.67 83.18
CA CYS A 189 -55.40 -13.70 84.64
C CYS A 189 -56.29 -12.61 85.28
N THR A 190 -56.30 -11.39 84.75
CA THR A 190 -57.18 -10.33 85.27
C THR A 190 -58.64 -10.67 85.02
N ASN A 191 -58.99 -11.18 83.84
CA ASN A 191 -60.34 -11.63 83.53
C ASN A 191 -60.80 -12.78 84.44
N GLU A 192 -59.96 -13.78 84.71
CA GLU A 192 -60.26 -14.86 85.65
C GLU A 192 -60.46 -14.32 87.07
N ASN A 193 -59.60 -13.41 87.53
CA ASN A 193 -59.77 -12.72 88.82
C ASN A 193 -61.09 -11.92 88.88
N TYR A 194 -61.46 -11.21 87.81
CA TYR A 194 -62.74 -10.50 87.74
C TYR A 194 -63.93 -11.46 87.81
N LYS A 195 -63.88 -12.58 87.07
CA LYS A 195 -64.92 -13.63 87.13
C LYS A 195 -65.05 -14.20 88.53
N SER A 196 -63.94 -14.61 89.14
CA SER A 196 -63.93 -15.17 90.50
C SER A 196 -64.42 -14.16 91.55
N ASN A 197 -64.01 -12.88 91.45
CA ASN A 197 -64.51 -11.81 92.33
C ASN A 197 -66.02 -11.58 92.16
N LEU A 198 -66.53 -11.60 90.93
CA LEU A 198 -67.97 -11.48 90.67
C LEU A 198 -68.74 -12.68 91.26
N GLU A 199 -68.27 -13.91 91.04
CA GLU A 199 -68.84 -15.13 91.62
C GLU A 199 -68.82 -15.10 93.17
N THR A 200 -67.76 -14.58 93.77
CA THR A 200 -67.64 -14.46 95.23
C THR A 200 -68.59 -13.40 95.80
N ILE A 201 -68.79 -12.29 95.09
CA ILE A 201 -69.81 -11.28 95.42
C ILE A 201 -71.23 -11.89 95.29
N GLU A 202 -71.45 -12.76 94.31
CA GLU A 202 -72.72 -13.50 94.16
C GLU A 202 -72.95 -14.55 95.27
N LEU A 203 -71.90 -15.17 95.82
CA LEU A 203 -71.98 -16.23 96.84
C LEU A 203 -71.95 -15.73 98.31
N HIS A 204 -71.25 -14.63 98.61
CA HIS A 204 -71.05 -14.13 99.98
C HIS A 204 -71.53 -12.70 100.25
N GLY A 205 -72.09 -12.04 99.25
CA GLY A 205 -72.86 -10.83 99.48
C GLY A 205 -74.20 -11.14 100.13
N LYS A 206 -74.38 -10.78 101.42
CA LYS A 206 -75.68 -10.22 101.83
C LYS A 206 -76.05 -9.18 100.77
N PRO A 207 -77.30 -9.11 100.28
CA PRO A 207 -77.65 -8.18 99.21
C PRO A 207 -77.33 -6.77 99.69
N SER A 208 -76.18 -6.25 99.28
CA SER A 208 -75.87 -4.85 99.42
C SER A 208 -76.97 -4.13 98.64
N HIS A 209 -77.46 -3.01 99.17
CA HIS A 209 -78.60 -2.30 98.60
C HIS A 209 -78.42 -2.04 97.09
N SER A 210 -77.19 -1.98 96.57
CA SER A 210 -76.88 -1.88 95.15
C SER A 210 -77.32 -3.09 94.29
N VAL A 211 -77.26 -4.32 94.81
CA VAL A 211 -77.67 -5.54 94.08
C VAL A 211 -79.20 -5.68 94.08
N ALA A 212 -79.85 -5.26 95.17
CA ALA A 212 -81.31 -5.11 95.21
C ALA A 212 -81.78 -4.01 94.24
N ILE A 213 -81.07 -2.88 94.20
CA ILE A 213 -81.31 -1.78 93.25
C ILE A 213 -81.09 -2.25 91.80
N TRP A 214 -80.07 -3.05 91.51
CA TRP A 214 -79.84 -3.56 90.14
C TRP A 214 -80.86 -4.62 89.74
N LYS A 215 -81.32 -5.49 90.67
CA LYS A 215 -82.46 -6.40 90.42
C LYS A 215 -83.78 -5.65 90.21
N LEU A 216 -84.04 -4.60 90.99
CA LEU A 216 -85.19 -3.69 90.79
C LEU A 216 -85.07 -2.92 89.47
N LEU A 217 -83.90 -2.39 89.11
CA LEU A 217 -83.65 -1.73 87.82
C LEU A 217 -83.82 -2.71 86.66
N LYS A 218 -83.39 -3.97 86.80
CA LYS A 218 -83.57 -5.01 85.77
C LYS A 218 -85.04 -5.44 85.66
N GLN A 219 -85.80 -5.48 86.75
CA GLN A 219 -87.24 -5.68 86.74
C GLN A 219 -88.00 -4.46 86.17
N ILE A 220 -87.61 -3.23 86.52
CA ILE A 220 -88.18 -1.99 85.98
C ILE A 220 -87.84 -1.85 84.49
N LEU A 221 -86.62 -2.17 84.06
CA LEU A 221 -86.23 -2.21 82.65
C LEU A 221 -86.97 -3.33 81.90
N ALA A 222 -87.14 -4.53 82.48
CA ALA A 222 -87.93 -5.59 81.86
C ALA A 222 -89.44 -5.27 81.77
N VAL A 223 -89.98 -4.52 82.74
CA VAL A 223 -91.36 -3.99 82.72
C VAL A 223 -91.50 -2.81 81.74
N ASN A 224 -90.46 -1.98 81.59
CA ASN A 224 -90.44 -0.88 80.61
C ASN A 224 -90.10 -1.34 79.19
N THR A 225 -89.40 -2.44 78.97
CA THR A 225 -89.24 -3.02 77.62
C THR A 225 -90.53 -3.69 77.11
N LYS A 226 -91.53 -3.92 77.98
CA LYS A 226 -92.91 -4.23 77.58
C LYS A 226 -93.73 -2.99 77.19
N LYS A 227 -93.23 -1.77 77.47
CA LYS A 227 -93.77 -0.49 76.99
C LYS A 227 -92.71 0.16 76.11
N GLY A 228 -92.54 -0.40 74.92
CA GLY A 228 -91.41 -0.13 74.03
C GLY A 228 -91.11 1.36 73.86
N TYR A 229 -89.85 1.74 74.06
CA TYR A 229 -89.22 2.93 73.50
C TYR A 229 -87.68 2.81 73.56
N PHE A 230 -87.07 2.98 72.37
CA PHE A 230 -85.69 3.36 72.03
C PHE A 230 -84.49 2.45 72.40
N ILE A 231 -83.87 1.89 71.34
CA ILE A 231 -82.42 1.60 71.30
C ILE A 231 -81.78 2.65 70.39
N ILE A 232 -80.72 3.26 70.92
CA ILE A 232 -79.84 4.26 70.33
C ILE A 232 -78.78 3.57 69.46
N GLU A 233 -78.49 4.17 68.31
CA GLU A 233 -77.51 3.74 67.29
C GLU A 233 -76.07 3.60 67.84
N ILE A 234 -75.40 2.50 67.50
CA ILE A 234 -73.93 2.40 67.49
C ILE A 234 -73.53 2.01 66.06
N GLY A 235 -73.27 3.01 65.23
CA GLY A 235 -72.88 2.83 63.83
C GLY A 235 -71.96 3.94 63.36
N SER A 236 -70.74 4.04 63.91
CA SER A 236 -69.77 5.08 63.47
C SER A 236 -68.28 4.73 63.63
N LEU A 237 -67.91 3.47 63.91
CA LEU A 237 -66.50 3.10 64.14
C LEU A 237 -65.80 2.39 62.96
N ASN A 238 -66.48 2.16 61.83
CA ASN A 238 -65.93 1.33 60.74
C ASN A 238 -65.59 2.09 59.43
N LEU A 239 -65.82 3.41 59.33
CA LEU A 239 -65.53 4.17 58.10
C LEU A 239 -64.11 4.75 58.00
N GLN A 240 -63.41 4.98 59.13
CA GLN A 240 -62.06 5.55 59.11
C GLN A 240 -60.97 4.53 58.70
N SER A 241 -61.17 3.25 59.03
CA SER A 241 -60.25 2.17 58.64
C SER A 241 -60.26 1.90 57.12
N SER A 242 -61.42 2.08 56.46
CA SER A 242 -61.56 1.89 55.02
C SER A 242 -60.87 2.99 54.20
N ARG A 243 -60.98 4.27 54.61
CA ARG A 243 -60.27 5.38 53.97
C ARG A 243 -58.75 5.25 54.09
N ASN A 244 -58.25 4.84 55.25
CA ASN A 244 -56.81 4.66 55.47
C ASN A 244 -56.26 3.47 54.66
N ARG A 245 -57.01 2.37 54.53
CA ARG A 245 -56.63 1.25 53.63
C ARG A 245 -56.62 1.66 52.15
N GLN A 246 -57.60 2.43 51.70
CA GLN A 246 -57.66 2.88 50.30
C GLN A 246 -56.53 3.88 49.97
N GLN A 247 -56.16 4.75 50.89
CA GLN A 247 -55.00 5.65 50.71
C GLN A 247 -53.67 4.88 50.68
N ALA A 248 -53.48 3.88 51.53
CA ALA A 248 -52.28 3.04 51.52
C ALA A 248 -52.14 2.24 50.22
N LEU A 249 -53.23 1.65 49.72
CA LEU A 249 -53.23 0.89 48.45
C LEU A 249 -53.01 1.80 47.23
N SER A 250 -53.51 3.04 47.25
CA SER A 250 -53.21 4.07 46.26
C SER A 250 -51.72 4.42 46.22
N HIS A 251 -51.11 4.64 47.38
CA HIS A 251 -49.69 4.97 47.49
C HIS A 251 -48.78 3.80 47.06
N ILE A 252 -49.11 2.56 47.44
CA ILE A 252 -48.40 1.35 46.99
C ILE A 252 -48.53 1.18 45.46
N SER A 253 -49.71 1.43 44.89
CA SER A 253 -49.92 1.35 43.43
C SER A 253 -49.13 2.42 42.67
N GLN A 254 -48.96 3.62 43.22
CA GLN A 254 -48.12 4.67 42.63
C GLN A 254 -46.61 4.34 42.71
N LEU A 255 -46.16 3.73 43.81
CA LEU A 255 -44.77 3.27 43.96
C LEU A 255 -44.45 2.12 42.99
N PHE A 256 -45.39 1.19 42.78
CA PHE A 256 -45.22 0.09 41.83
C PHE A 256 -45.10 0.58 40.38
N ARG A 257 -45.89 1.60 39.97
CA ARG A 257 -45.77 2.24 38.65
C ARG A 257 -44.46 3.02 38.47
N ARG A 258 -43.92 3.63 39.53
CA ARG A 258 -42.62 4.33 39.48
C ARG A 258 -41.45 3.34 39.33
N ASN A 259 -41.51 2.17 39.97
CA ASN A 259 -40.45 1.16 39.85
C ASN A 259 -40.47 0.43 38.50
N GLN A 260 -41.63 0.15 37.90
CA GLN A 260 -41.65 -0.40 36.54
C GLN A 260 -41.14 0.59 35.48
N LYS A 261 -41.35 1.91 35.67
CA LYS A 261 -40.73 2.91 34.78
C LYS A 261 -39.21 3.00 34.97
N ARG A 262 -38.69 2.88 36.20
CA ARG A 262 -37.22 2.83 36.42
C ARG A 262 -36.57 1.58 35.80
N SER A 263 -37.26 0.44 35.82
CA SER A 263 -36.80 -0.80 35.14
C SER A 263 -36.75 -0.69 33.60
N LEU A 264 -37.48 0.25 33.00
CA LEU A 264 -37.51 0.46 31.53
C LEU A 264 -36.55 1.57 31.06
N TYR A 265 -35.96 2.34 31.97
CA TYR A 265 -34.97 3.38 31.64
C TYR A 265 -33.54 3.04 32.10
N SER A 266 -33.28 1.84 32.63
CA SER A 266 -31.92 1.34 32.93
C SER A 266 -31.41 0.29 31.93
N LEU A 267 -32.04 0.18 30.75
CA LEU A 267 -31.66 -0.74 29.66
C LEU A 267 -31.27 0.04 28.39
N GLY A 268 -30.65 1.20 28.56
CA GLY A 268 -30.27 2.09 27.47
C GLY A 268 -29.01 2.88 27.77
N SER A 269 -27.88 2.19 27.94
CA SER A 269 -26.53 2.71 27.72
C SER A 269 -25.52 1.59 27.93
N ASP A 270 -25.40 0.72 26.93
CA ASP A 270 -24.14 0.06 26.60
C ASP A 270 -24.14 -0.16 25.09
N ARG A 271 -23.46 0.75 24.39
CA ARG A 271 -22.96 0.50 23.05
C ARG A 271 -21.50 0.07 23.18
N ASP A 272 -21.19 -0.91 22.34
CA ASP A 272 -19.87 -1.25 21.79
C ASP A 272 -18.98 -2.20 22.61
N VAL A 273 -18.94 -3.47 22.22
CA VAL A 273 -17.96 -4.06 21.27
C VAL A 273 -17.99 -5.60 21.41
N ASP A 274 -17.79 -6.31 20.30
CA ASP A 274 -17.60 -7.77 20.15
C ASP A 274 -18.83 -8.66 19.97
N GLN A 275 -19.32 -8.72 18.71
CA GLN A 275 -19.61 -9.99 18.05
C GLN A 275 -19.73 -9.81 16.53
N PHE A 276 -18.61 -9.94 15.82
CA PHE A 276 -18.61 -10.39 14.43
C PHE A 276 -18.09 -11.83 14.41
N LYS A 277 -19.01 -12.80 14.29
CA LYS A 277 -18.70 -14.17 13.91
C LYS A 277 -19.10 -14.37 12.46
N GLY A 278 -18.12 -14.77 11.65
CA GLY A 278 -18.26 -15.78 10.61
C GLY A 278 -19.25 -15.50 9.50
N SER A 279 -18.79 -14.78 8.48
CA SER A 279 -19.22 -15.04 7.10
C SER A 279 -17.98 -15.49 6.33
N ASP A 280 -18.00 -16.75 5.91
CA ASP A 280 -17.10 -17.30 4.92
C ASP A 280 -17.15 -16.43 3.65
N ILE A 281 -16.03 -15.78 3.32
CA ILE A 281 -15.77 -15.24 2.00
C ILE A 281 -14.41 -15.77 1.58
N SER A 282 -14.46 -16.73 0.65
CA SER A 282 -13.33 -17.18 -0.13
C SER A 282 -12.75 -16.00 -0.91
N ILE A 283 -11.52 -15.62 -0.60
CA ILE A 283 -10.73 -14.74 -1.47
C ILE A 283 -9.84 -15.65 -2.30
N SER A 284 -10.34 -16.02 -3.48
CA SER A 284 -9.51 -16.47 -4.59
C SER A 284 -8.51 -15.36 -4.95
N PRO A 285 -7.28 -15.69 -5.40
CA PRO A 285 -6.30 -14.67 -5.79
C PRO A 285 -6.79 -13.97 -7.06
N SER A 286 -7.17 -12.70 -6.94
CA SER A 286 -7.39 -11.85 -8.10
C SER A 286 -6.04 -11.52 -8.71
N VAL A 287 -5.75 -12.19 -9.81
CA VAL A 287 -4.71 -11.84 -10.77
C VAL A 287 -4.98 -10.41 -11.23
N VAL A 288 -3.96 -9.57 -11.06
CA VAL A 288 -3.91 -8.23 -11.63
C VAL A 288 -3.95 -8.36 -13.15
N ASN A 289 -5.10 -8.08 -13.77
CA ASN A 289 -5.16 -7.80 -15.21
C ASN A 289 -4.64 -6.39 -15.43
N LEU A 290 -3.32 -6.28 -15.59
CA LEU A 290 -2.72 -5.13 -16.27
C LEU A 290 -3.10 -5.25 -17.75
N ASP A 291 -3.82 -4.26 -18.24
CA ASP A 291 -4.07 -4.05 -19.67
C ASP A 291 -2.70 -3.88 -20.38
N PRO A 292 -2.30 -4.78 -21.30
CA PRO A 292 -0.99 -4.72 -21.95
C PRO A 292 -0.92 -3.64 -23.04
N THR A 293 -1.92 -2.77 -23.18
CA THR A 293 -1.98 -1.78 -24.26
C THR A 293 -1.48 -0.37 -23.89
N LEU A 294 -0.96 -0.16 -22.67
CA LEU A 294 -0.40 1.13 -22.22
C LEU A 294 1.14 1.20 -22.25
N LEU A 295 1.78 0.39 -23.09
CA LEU A 295 3.19 0.54 -23.46
C LEU A 295 3.31 1.05 -24.90
N ILE A 296 3.13 2.36 -25.11
CA ILE A 296 3.76 3.08 -26.22
C ILE A 296 4.16 4.48 -25.72
N PRO A 297 5.46 4.76 -25.47
CA PRO A 297 5.95 6.13 -25.48
C PRO A 297 5.92 6.62 -26.93
N GLY A 298 4.81 7.28 -27.30
CA GLY A 298 4.68 7.95 -28.58
C GLY A 298 5.68 9.09 -28.67
N GLU A 299 6.54 9.02 -29.69
CA GLU A 299 7.39 10.11 -30.16
C GLU A 299 6.64 11.45 -30.17
N ARG A 300 7.03 12.39 -29.31
CA ARG A 300 6.76 13.82 -29.56
C ARG A 300 8.05 14.49 -29.99
N LYS A 301 8.27 14.42 -31.31
CA LYS A 301 9.11 15.37 -32.04
C LYS A 301 8.37 16.70 -32.17
N ARG A 302 9.16 17.80 -32.11
CA ARG A 302 8.88 19.19 -32.52
C ARG A 302 8.13 20.05 -31.49
N ALA A 303 8.47 21.32 -31.25
CA ALA A 303 9.42 22.23 -31.90
C ALA A 303 10.00 23.20 -30.86
N PHE A 304 11.32 23.34 -30.87
CA PHE A 304 11.99 24.53 -30.35
C PHE A 304 11.67 25.67 -31.32
N GLN A 305 10.85 26.63 -30.90
CA GLN A 305 10.64 27.88 -31.61
C GLN A 305 11.29 28.97 -30.79
N GLY A 306 12.46 29.39 -31.24
CA GLY A 306 13.15 30.53 -30.67
C GLY A 306 12.32 31.79 -30.81
N TYR A 307 12.26 32.58 -29.75
CA TYR A 307 12.17 34.02 -29.87
C TYR A 307 13.33 34.67 -29.13
N SER A 308 14.14 35.29 -29.97
CA SER A 308 15.21 36.22 -29.68
C SER A 308 14.67 37.53 -29.10
N SER A 309 15.41 38.04 -28.12
CA SER A 309 15.63 39.46 -27.82
C SER A 309 14.43 40.32 -27.35
N LYS A 310 14.55 40.93 -26.17
CA LYS A 310 14.89 42.37 -26.01
C LYS A 310 14.57 42.92 -24.60
N PHE A 311 15.61 43.55 -24.03
CA PHE A 311 15.63 44.79 -23.22
C PHE A 311 15.07 44.88 -21.78
N SER A 312 15.95 45.47 -20.93
CA SER A 312 15.69 46.41 -19.81
C SER A 312 15.21 45.76 -18.50
N LYS A 313 15.82 45.98 -17.32
CA LYS A 313 16.69 47.02 -16.77
C LYS A 313 17.72 46.40 -15.83
#